data_AF-A0A657PKG7-F1
#
_entry.id   AF-A0A657PKG7-F1
#
_cell.length_a   1.000
_cell.length_b   1.000
_cell.length_c   1.000
_cell.angle_alpha   90.00
_cell.angle_beta   90.00
_cell.angle_gamma   90.00
#
_symmetry.space_group_name_H-M   'P 1'
#
loop_
_entity.id
_entity.type
_entity.pdbx_description
1 polymer ?
#
loop_
_entity_poly.entity_id
_entity_poly.type
_entity_poly.pdbx_seq_one_letter_code
_entity_poly.pdbx_strand_id
1 'polypeptide(L)'
;MNEGRVVNVHLSEEEQVEALKKWWKENGKSVVAGVVIGLGAVFGWQAWEKHQRTSAEDASALFEQLSYNVANGSTLAEQQARDLIQEHHGSVYAVFAALELARIKVGQGDLAAARTQLQWALN
;
A
#
# COMPACT_ATOMS: atom_id res chain seq x y z
N MET A 1 -35.01 54.46 -5.08
CA MET A 1 -35.69 54.18 -3.80
C MET A 1 -35.20 52.83 -3.28
N ASN A 2 -34.93 52.75 -1.98
CA ASN A 2 -34.57 51.55 -1.22
C ASN A 2 -35.85 51.06 -0.48
N GLU A 3 -36.04 49.85 0.04
CA GLU A 3 -35.16 48.68 0.27
C GLU A 3 -35.81 47.38 -0.29
N GLY A 4 -35.43 46.19 0.20
CA GLY A 4 -36.25 44.98 -0.01
C GLY A 4 -35.57 43.60 0.10
N ARG A 5 -34.25 43.50 0.33
CA ARG A 5 -33.60 42.19 0.58
C ARG A 5 -33.81 41.72 2.03
N VAL A 6 -34.90 40.99 2.31
CA VAL A 6 -34.99 40.04 3.44
C VAL A 6 -36.08 38.97 3.17
N VAL A 7 -35.70 37.70 2.97
CA VAL A 7 -35.93 36.53 3.88
C VAL A 7 -37.34 36.47 4.50
N ASN A 8 -38.08 35.34 4.44
CA ASN A 8 -37.60 34.03 4.88
C ASN A 8 -38.38 32.83 4.33
N VAL A 9 -37.67 31.77 3.93
CA VAL A 9 -38.22 30.40 3.93
C VAL A 9 -38.03 29.83 5.34
N HIS A 10 -38.63 30.50 6.33
CA HIS A 10 -38.89 29.90 7.63
C HIS A 10 -40.13 29.01 7.48
N LEU A 11 -39.94 27.83 6.88
CA LEU A 11 -40.77 26.68 7.20
C LEU A 11 -40.87 26.59 8.73
N SER A 12 -42.05 26.33 9.29
CA SER A 12 -42.14 26.11 10.73
C SER A 12 -41.26 24.92 11.13
N GLU A 13 -40.84 24.84 12.40
CA GLU A 13 -39.99 23.72 12.86
C GLU A 13 -40.67 22.37 12.58
N GLU A 14 -42.00 22.29 12.67
CA GLU A 14 -42.79 21.11 12.32
C GLU A 14 -42.74 20.79 10.83
N GLU A 15 -42.89 21.79 9.95
CA GLU A 15 -42.85 21.61 8.50
C GLU A 15 -41.45 21.17 8.00
N GLN A 16 -40.38 21.71 8.59
CA GLN A 16 -39.01 21.27 8.29
C GLN A 16 -38.79 19.81 8.68
N VAL A 17 -39.28 19.41 9.86
CA VAL A 17 -39.17 18.03 10.37
C VAL A 17 -39.96 17.05 9.51
N GLU A 18 -41.19 17.38 9.10
CA GLU A 18 -41.98 16.52 8.20
C GLU A 18 -41.36 16.42 6.79
N ALA A 19 -40.82 17.50 6.24
CA ALA A 19 -40.09 17.47 4.98
C ALA A 19 -38.85 16.54 5.05
N LEU A 20 -38.08 16.63 6.13
CA LEU A 20 -36.91 15.76 6.35
C LEU A 20 -37.30 14.29 6.55
N LYS A 21 -38.34 14.01 7.35
CA LYS A 21 -38.90 12.65 7.53
C LYS A 21 -39.32 12.04 6.21
N LYS A 22 -40.02 12.80 5.36
CA LYS A 22 -40.45 12.35 4.04
C LYS A 22 -39.26 12.06 3.14
N TRP A 23 -38.30 12.98 3.04
CA TRP A 23 -37.08 12.78 2.26
C TRP A 23 -36.29 11.55 2.73
N TRP A 24 -36.16 11.33 4.04
CA TRP A 24 -35.50 10.15 4.60
C TRP A 24 -36.25 8.85 4.32
N LYS A 25 -37.59 8.86 4.37
CA LYS A 25 -38.42 7.70 4.01
C LYS A 25 -38.26 7.31 2.54
N GLU A 26 -38.04 8.30 1.66
CA GLU A 26 -37.84 8.12 0.22
C GLU A 26 -36.38 7.72 -0.12
N ASN A 27 -35.38 8.34 0.52
CA ASN A 27 -33.97 8.27 0.10
C ASN A 27 -33.03 7.58 1.10
N GLY A 28 -33.46 7.33 2.35
CA GLY A 28 -32.59 6.85 3.44
C GLY A 28 -31.88 5.54 3.14
N LYS A 29 -32.49 4.64 2.35
CA LYS A 29 -31.82 3.42 1.85
C LYS A 29 -30.61 3.74 0.97
N SER A 30 -30.76 4.71 0.05
CA SER A 30 -29.69 5.16 -0.84
C SER A 30 -28.58 5.90 -0.07
N VAL A 31 -28.95 6.68 0.95
CA VAL A 31 -27.98 7.34 1.85
C VAL A 31 -27.16 6.29 2.61
N VAL A 32 -27.81 5.31 3.24
CA VAL A 32 -27.14 4.21 3.95
C VAL A 32 -26.26 3.39 3.00
N ALA A 33 -26.73 3.06 1.79
CA ALA A 33 -25.93 2.38 0.79
C ALA A 33 -24.68 3.20 0.38
N GLY A 34 -24.82 4.50 0.15
CA GLY A 34 -23.71 5.40 -0.14
C GLY A 34 -22.69 5.47 0.98
N VAL A 35 -23.14 5.53 2.24
CA VAL A 35 -22.26 5.50 3.43
C VAL A 35 -21.52 4.17 3.53
N VAL A 36 -22.20 3.03 3.35
CA VAL A 36 -21.58 1.69 3.38
C VAL A 36 -20.53 1.53 2.29
N ILE A 37 -20.82 1.98 1.05
CA ILE A 37 -19.88 1.96 -0.07
C ILE A 37 -18.68 2.88 0.22
N GLY A 38 -18.91 4.10 0.71
CA GLY A 38 -17.85 5.05 1.04
C GLY A 38 -16.91 4.52 2.14
N LEU A 39 -17.47 3.98 3.22
CA LEU A 39 -16.68 3.35 4.28
C LEU A 39 -15.92 2.11 3.77
N GLY A 40 -16.56 1.26 2.96
CA GLY A 40 -15.94 0.10 2.35
C GLY A 40 -14.74 0.46 1.46
N ALA A 41 -14.88 1.52 0.66
CA ALA A 41 -13.78 2.03 -0.18
C ALA A 41 -12.62 2.58 0.66
N VAL A 42 -12.91 3.38 1.70
CA VAL A 42 -11.88 3.97 2.59
C VAL A 42 -11.13 2.87 3.35
N PHE A 43 -11.83 1.93 4.00
CA PHE A 43 -11.18 0.85 4.74
C PHE A 43 -10.47 -0.15 3.81
N GLY A 44 -11.03 -0.43 2.63
CA GLY A 44 -10.37 -1.27 1.62
C GLY A 44 -9.06 -0.67 1.14
N TRP A 45 -9.04 0.63 0.84
CA TRP A 45 -7.81 1.34 0.44
C TRP A 45 -6.77 1.35 1.57
N GLN A 46 -7.17 1.72 2.80
CA GLN A 46 -6.27 1.72 3.96
C GLN A 46 -5.69 0.33 4.26
N ALA A 47 -6.47 -0.74 4.10
CA ALA A 47 -6.00 -2.11 4.28
C ALA A 47 -4.96 -2.50 3.23
N TRP A 48 -5.18 -2.13 1.96
CA TRP A 48 -4.24 -2.37 0.86
C TRP A 48 -2.94 -1.57 1.04
N GLU A 49 -3.03 -0.28 1.33
CA GLU A 49 -1.87 0.60 1.59
C GLU A 49 -1.05 0.11 2.78
N LYS A 50 -1.71 -0.29 3.88
CA LYS A 50 -1.04 -0.88 5.05
C LYS A 50 -0.31 -2.18 4.69
N HIS A 51 -0.94 -3.07 3.93
CA HIS A 51 -0.32 -4.33 3.50
C HIS A 51 0.93 -4.08 2.65
N GLN A 52 0.85 -3.14 1.70
CA GLN A 52 1.98 -2.76 0.85
C GLN A 52 3.13 -2.15 1.66
N ARG A 53 2.81 -1.31 2.66
CA ARG A 53 3.79 -0.72 3.57
C ARG A 53 4.48 -1.77 4.45
N THR A 54 3.72 -2.63 5.12
CA THR A 54 4.29 -3.68 5.99
C THR A 54 5.19 -4.63 5.20
N SER A 55 4.78 -5.04 3.99
CA SER A 55 5.62 -5.86 3.11
C SER A 55 6.96 -5.19 2.74
N ALA A 56 6.98 -3.87 2.58
CA ALA A 56 8.21 -3.11 2.33
C ALA A 56 9.08 -2.93 3.60
N GLU A 57 8.46 -2.75 4.77
CA GLU A 57 9.15 -2.66 6.06
C GLU A 57 9.85 -3.99 6.41
N ASP A 58 9.14 -5.12 6.25
CA ASP A 58 9.69 -6.46 6.45
C ASP A 58 10.86 -6.75 5.49
N ALA A 59 10.68 -6.45 4.19
CA ALA A 59 11.73 -6.62 3.18
C ALA A 59 12.98 -5.74 3.46
N SER A 60 12.79 -4.52 3.98
CA SER A 60 13.90 -3.65 4.38
C SER A 60 14.71 -4.27 5.53
N ALA A 61 14.03 -4.79 6.57
CA ALA A 61 14.69 -5.39 7.71
C ALA A 61 15.47 -6.67 7.35
N LEU A 62 14.97 -7.47 6.39
CA LEU A 62 15.71 -8.60 5.84
C LEU A 62 16.91 -8.14 4.99
N PHE A 63 16.78 -7.06 4.22
CA PHE A 63 17.86 -6.52 3.40
C PHE A 63 19.00 -5.91 4.24
N GLU A 64 18.67 -5.28 5.37
CA GLU A 64 19.68 -4.82 6.35
C GLU A 64 20.48 -5.99 6.92
N GLN A 65 19.81 -7.09 7.28
CA GLN A 65 20.47 -8.31 7.76
C GLN A 65 21.35 -8.95 6.68
N LEU A 66 20.87 -9.01 5.43
CA LEU A 66 21.66 -9.45 4.28
C LEU A 66 22.92 -8.59 4.12
N SER A 67 22.76 -7.26 4.10
CA SER A 67 23.86 -6.30 3.91
C SER A 67 24.93 -6.46 4.99
N TYR A 68 24.51 -6.61 6.25
CA TYR A 68 25.41 -6.93 7.36
C TYR A 68 26.14 -8.26 7.14
N ASN A 69 25.43 -9.33 6.76
CA ASN A 69 26.03 -10.63 6.56
C ASN A 69 26.97 -10.68 5.35
N VAL A 70 26.70 -9.95 4.26
CA VAL A 70 27.65 -9.80 3.15
C VAL A 70 28.90 -9.04 3.58
N ALA A 71 28.74 -7.92 4.31
CA ALA A 71 29.87 -7.13 4.80
C ALA A 71 30.80 -7.92 5.74
N ASN A 72 30.27 -8.89 6.49
CA ASN A 72 31.03 -9.77 7.38
C ASN A 72 31.46 -11.10 6.72
N GLY A 73 31.22 -11.31 5.42
CA GLY A 73 31.59 -12.54 4.70
C GLY A 73 30.86 -13.80 5.19
N SER A 74 29.66 -13.66 5.76
CA SER A 74 28.87 -14.76 6.30
C SER A 74 28.36 -15.69 5.19
N THR A 75 28.46 -17.00 5.42
CA THR A 75 27.93 -18.03 4.50
C THR A 75 26.41 -18.00 4.37
N LEU A 76 25.71 -17.34 5.31
CA LEU A 76 24.25 -17.17 5.27
C LEU A 76 23.78 -16.17 4.19
N ALA A 77 24.65 -15.23 3.79
CA ALA A 77 24.26 -14.14 2.91
C ALA A 77 23.70 -14.61 1.56
N GLU A 78 24.25 -15.69 0.99
CA GLU A 78 23.77 -16.24 -0.28
C GLU A 78 22.35 -16.81 -0.18
N GLN A 79 22.00 -17.40 0.97
CA GLN A 79 20.67 -17.94 1.21
C GLN A 79 19.67 -16.81 1.51
N GLN A 80 20.01 -15.88 2.40
CA GLN A 80 19.17 -14.72 2.71
C GLN A 80 18.84 -13.89 1.46
N ALA A 81 19.79 -13.74 0.53
CA ALA A 81 19.52 -13.07 -0.73
C ALA A 81 18.49 -13.83 -1.58
N ARG A 82 18.59 -15.17 -1.68
CA ARG A 82 17.59 -16.00 -2.36
C ARG A 82 16.21 -15.91 -1.70
N ASP A 83 16.16 -15.99 -0.37
CA ASP A 83 14.91 -15.97 0.39
C ASP A 83 14.19 -14.63 0.15
N LEU A 84 14.92 -13.50 0.24
CA LEU A 84 14.38 -12.17 -0.03
C LEU A 84 13.90 -12.00 -1.48
N ILE A 85 14.65 -12.52 -2.46
CA ILE A 85 14.25 -12.54 -3.88
C ILE A 85 12.94 -13.33 -4.08
N GLN A 86 12.74 -14.45 -3.39
CA GLN A 86 11.56 -15.31 -3.54
C GLN A 86 10.35 -14.77 -2.79
N GLU A 87 10.52 -14.45 -1.50
CA GLU A 87 9.44 -14.04 -0.60
C GLU A 87 8.96 -12.61 -0.87
N HIS A 88 9.86 -11.71 -1.29
CA HIS A 88 9.56 -10.30 -1.52
C HIS A 88 9.80 -9.85 -2.98
N HIS A 89 9.65 -10.75 -3.96
CA HIS A 89 9.94 -10.53 -5.39
C HIS A 89 9.41 -9.21 -5.99
N GLY A 90 8.27 -8.69 -5.54
CA GLY A 90 7.70 -7.42 -6.01
C GLY A 90 8.27 -6.15 -5.36
N SER A 91 9.28 -6.27 -4.50
CA SER A 91 9.89 -5.15 -3.75
C SER A 91 11.22 -4.70 -4.36
N VAL A 92 11.56 -3.43 -4.17
CA VAL A 92 12.89 -2.89 -4.54
C VAL A 92 14.02 -3.59 -3.77
N TYR A 93 13.74 -4.08 -2.56
CA TYR A 93 14.71 -4.82 -1.75
C TYR A 93 15.06 -6.18 -2.35
N ALA A 94 14.13 -6.86 -3.03
CA ALA A 94 14.43 -8.08 -3.79
C ALA A 94 15.36 -7.79 -4.98
N VAL A 95 15.18 -6.66 -5.67
CA VAL A 95 16.14 -6.19 -6.70
C VAL A 95 17.52 -5.97 -6.09
N PHE A 96 17.62 -5.29 -4.94
CA PHE A 96 18.91 -5.13 -4.25
C PHE A 96 19.51 -6.46 -3.78
N ALA A 97 18.71 -7.40 -3.30
CA ALA A 97 19.16 -8.74 -2.93
C ALA A 97 19.68 -9.54 -4.14
N ALA A 98 19.09 -9.37 -5.33
CA ALA A 98 19.61 -9.95 -6.57
C ALA A 98 20.95 -9.34 -7.01
N LEU A 99 21.16 -8.02 -6.82
CA LEU A 99 22.46 -7.38 -7.04
C LEU A 99 23.53 -7.86 -6.03
N GLU A 100 23.15 -8.03 -4.76
CA GLU A 100 23.99 -8.63 -3.72
C GLU A 100 24.37 -10.08 -4.07
N LEU A 101 23.41 -10.90 -4.45
CA LEU A 101 23.64 -12.29 -4.88
C LEU A 101 24.52 -12.36 -6.13
N ALA A 102 24.34 -11.45 -7.09
CA ALA A 102 25.23 -11.34 -8.24
C ALA A 102 26.67 -11.03 -7.81
N ARG A 103 26.88 -10.10 -6.86
CA ARG A 103 28.21 -9.79 -6.32
C ARG A 103 28.85 -11.00 -5.62
N ILE A 104 28.08 -11.73 -4.80
CA ILE A 104 28.53 -12.98 -4.17
C ILE A 104 28.99 -13.98 -5.24
N LYS A 105 28.19 -14.18 -6.30
CA LYS A 105 28.51 -15.13 -7.37
C LYS A 105 29.73 -14.73 -8.20
N VAL A 106 29.93 -13.43 -8.46
CA VAL A 106 31.19 -12.93 -9.06
C VAL A 106 32.39 -13.25 -8.16
N GLY A 107 32.28 -13.03 -6.84
CA GLY A 107 33.34 -13.37 -5.87
C GLY A 107 33.66 -14.87 -5.81
N GLN A 108 32.70 -15.72 -6.12
CA GLN A 108 32.87 -17.18 -6.23
C GLN A 108 33.37 -17.65 -7.61
N GLY A 109 33.50 -16.74 -8.60
CA GLY A 109 33.84 -17.06 -9.99
C GLY A 109 32.67 -17.58 -10.84
N ASP A 110 31.46 -17.68 -10.28
CA ASP A 110 30.25 -18.11 -10.97
C ASP A 110 29.61 -16.94 -11.75
N LEU A 111 30.27 -16.55 -12.84
CA LEU A 111 29.81 -15.47 -13.71
C LEU A 111 28.48 -15.81 -14.43
N ALA A 112 28.15 -17.10 -14.57
CA ALA A 112 26.90 -17.55 -15.17
C ALA A 112 25.72 -17.27 -14.24
N ALA A 113 25.79 -17.70 -12.97
CA ALA A 113 24.76 -17.37 -11.99
C ALA A 113 24.68 -15.86 -11.72
N ALA A 114 25.83 -15.16 -11.66
CA ALA A 114 25.83 -13.71 -11.50
C ALA A 114 25.05 -13.01 -12.63
N ARG A 115 25.26 -13.43 -13.88
CA ARG A 115 24.49 -12.92 -15.03
C ARG A 115 23.00 -13.18 -14.88
N THR A 116 22.59 -14.37 -14.45
CA THR A 116 21.17 -14.70 -14.22
C THR A 116 20.53 -13.77 -13.20
N GLN A 117 21.21 -13.46 -12.09
CA GLN A 117 20.68 -12.55 -11.06
C GLN A 117 20.63 -11.09 -11.53
N LEU A 118 21.63 -10.63 -12.29
CA LEU A 118 21.60 -9.31 -12.92
C LEU A 118 20.48 -9.18 -13.95
N GLN A 119 20.19 -10.25 -14.70
CA GLN A 119 19.07 -10.28 -15.63
C GLN A 119 17.73 -10.30 -14.88
N TRP A 120 17.61 -11.03 -13.77
CA TRP A 120 16.43 -10.99 -12.93
C TRP A 120 16.17 -9.58 -12.39
N ALA A 121 17.20 -8.88 -11.90
CA ALA A 121 17.13 -7.51 -11.38
C ALA A 121 16.76 -6.42 -12.41
N LEU A 122 16.69 -6.75 -13.70
CA LEU A 122 16.39 -5.83 -14.80
C LEU A 122 14.97 -5.98 -15.39
N ASN A 123 14.22 -7.02 -15.00
CA ASN A 123 12.89 -7.33 -15.54
C ASN A 123 11.80 -7.19 -14.48
#